data_AF-A0A7C7JZ67-F1
#
_entry.id   AF-A0A7C7JZ67-F1
#
_cell.length_a   1.000
_cell.length_b   1.000
_cell.length_c   1.000
_cell.angle_alpha   90.00
_cell.angle_beta   90.00
_cell.angle_gamma   90.00
#
_symmetry.space_group_name_H-M   'P 1'
#
loop_
_entity.id
_entity.type
_entity.pdbx_description
1 polymer ?
#
loop_
_entity_poly.entity_id
_entity_poly.type
_entity_poly.pdbx_seq_one_letter_code
_entity_poly.pdbx_strand_id
1 'polypeptide(L)'
;MKKLIYLLAVAGLAFTSCDPLEDVNAQIDAIPDEPNVGAFEYTLTDEDYATLELGYGSFDSEDQAKDLIPGLLEDLYPLYGQGSSVVVTYNLYIGAAEGVSDFTQADVYEFTNSDYATAGSDAFGFYPNVNATSQIPTVLDAQYASPTEGQLVLAKYDQYTETPVVGLADLVSYDFAGSMEGWTIVEEFGGDDVWTSQSGYVQANGYFGTQIANIEWLVSPSIDLSGESDLKFQISQAINYAGDLGLIKILVSTDYSNDVTTATWDEINLANSPAGNSNDMILSEDYDFSAYDGQIINVAFKYESTNSDAARWRIESMAIKTLGATGDTNSKGEYFMYSGGAWEAVEGVYYLSSADFDSMGEASGQPGQYNNFSSSVSPDNYLPTFLELTFPYAQEEEELFVIYDYYSSSSGAQIRGNLYTYLGGVWNAHQSTIETSLQFGFDDGEWIPDNTIRYTISTLEFDYIETNYAAEVGFEAPVASMANYGNFDRRSSNPAYWSDDMLLTVFADLLNNVIDPTAEDEQKYVMIFDIYDGSNGTEEMALIKVAGEWQLQ
;
A
#
# COMPACT_ATOMS: atom_id res chain seq x y z
N MET A 1 -48.52 -11.55 50.94
CA MET A 1 -49.68 -10.91 51.61
C MET A 1 -50.51 -10.22 50.55
N LYS A 2 -51.68 -10.78 50.22
CA LYS A 2 -53.03 -10.16 50.37
C LYS A 2 -53.18 -8.84 49.59
N LYS A 3 -54.21 -8.58 48.78
CA LYS A 3 -55.42 -9.28 48.28
C LYS A 3 -56.17 -8.14 47.56
N LEU A 4 -56.70 -8.32 46.35
CA LEU A 4 -58.11 -8.02 46.08
C LEU A 4 -58.55 -8.65 44.76
N ILE A 5 -59.75 -9.24 44.83
CA ILE A 5 -60.42 -10.04 43.82
C ILE A 5 -61.74 -9.34 43.49
N TYR A 6 -62.26 -9.62 42.30
CA TYR A 6 -63.65 -9.56 41.82
C TYR A 6 -64.10 -8.30 41.09
N LEU A 7 -64.39 -8.46 39.79
CA LEU A 7 -65.78 -8.72 39.38
C LEU A 7 -65.86 -9.54 38.08
N LEU A 8 -66.57 -10.66 38.22
CA LEU A 8 -67.04 -11.57 37.18
C LEU A 8 -68.25 -10.95 36.46
N ALA A 9 -68.28 -11.06 35.13
CA ALA A 9 -69.52 -11.24 34.38
C ALA A 9 -69.23 -12.13 33.16
N VAL A 10 -69.78 -13.34 33.19
CA VAL A 10 -69.79 -14.33 32.09
C VAL A 10 -71.15 -14.26 31.41
N ALA A 11 -71.17 -14.12 30.08
CA ALA A 11 -72.17 -14.60 29.11
C ALA A 11 -71.89 -13.92 27.75
N GLY A 12 -71.71 -14.53 26.58
CA GLY A 12 -71.67 -15.90 26.09
C GLY A 12 -71.53 -15.84 24.55
N LEU A 13 -70.73 -16.75 23.97
CA LEU A 13 -70.72 -17.26 22.58
C LEU A 13 -70.92 -16.27 21.40
N ALA A 14 -69.87 -16.10 20.60
CA ALA A 14 -69.84 -16.52 19.18
C ALA A 14 -68.41 -16.37 18.64
N PHE A 15 -67.85 -17.47 18.13
CA PHE A 15 -66.64 -17.43 17.30
C PHE A 15 -66.96 -16.62 16.03
N THR A 16 -66.41 -15.42 15.91
CA THR A 16 -66.12 -14.84 14.60
C THR A 16 -64.64 -15.07 14.36
N SER A 17 -64.34 -16.16 13.67
CA SER A 17 -63.07 -16.34 12.98
C SER A 17 -62.85 -15.12 12.08
N CYS A 18 -61.88 -14.27 12.41
CA CYS A 18 -61.13 -13.63 11.33
C CYS A 18 -60.40 -14.80 10.67
N ASP A 19 -60.62 -14.97 9.38
CA ASP A 19 -60.23 -16.14 8.61
C ASP A 19 -58.82 -15.90 8.04
N PRO A 20 -57.72 -16.27 8.72
CA PRO A 20 -56.37 -16.08 8.19
C PRO A 20 -56.14 -16.87 6.91
N LEU A 21 -57.02 -17.84 6.60
CA LEU A 21 -57.01 -18.53 5.31
C LEU A 21 -57.50 -17.64 4.17
N GLU A 22 -58.42 -16.69 4.39
CA GLU A 22 -58.97 -15.87 3.31
C GLU A 22 -57.93 -14.85 2.80
N ASP A 23 -57.14 -14.24 3.69
CA ASP A 23 -56.01 -13.36 3.33
C ASP A 23 -54.85 -14.14 2.66
N VAL A 24 -54.58 -15.39 3.10
CA VAL A 24 -53.59 -16.26 2.45
C VAL A 24 -54.09 -16.75 1.08
N ASN A 25 -55.37 -17.11 0.97
CA ASN A 25 -55.98 -17.50 -0.30
C ASN A 25 -56.03 -16.32 -1.27
N ALA A 26 -56.26 -15.09 -0.79
CA ALA A 26 -56.21 -13.89 -1.64
C ALA A 26 -54.78 -13.56 -2.13
N GLN A 27 -53.74 -13.92 -1.38
CA GLN A 27 -52.34 -13.82 -1.83
C GLN A 27 -51.97 -14.95 -2.80
N ILE A 28 -52.53 -16.15 -2.63
CA ILE A 28 -52.36 -17.29 -3.55
C ILE A 28 -53.12 -17.07 -4.86
N ASP A 29 -54.35 -16.55 -4.80
CA ASP A 29 -55.18 -16.23 -5.98
C ASP A 29 -54.68 -14.99 -6.76
N ALA A 30 -53.72 -14.24 -6.20
CA ALA A 30 -53.04 -13.12 -6.86
C ALA A 30 -51.76 -13.55 -7.61
N ILE A 31 -51.31 -14.79 -7.41
CA ILE A 31 -50.27 -15.41 -8.23
C ILE A 31 -50.93 -15.77 -9.57
N PRO A 32 -50.46 -15.24 -10.71
CA PRO A 32 -51.03 -15.61 -12.00
C PRO A 32 -50.95 -17.13 -12.19
N ASP A 33 -52.06 -17.74 -12.63
CA ASP A 33 -52.20 -19.19 -12.88
C ASP A 33 -51.18 -19.72 -13.92
N GLU A 34 -50.57 -18.83 -14.71
CA GLU A 34 -49.52 -19.17 -15.65
C GLU A 34 -48.21 -18.45 -15.28
N PRO A 35 -47.08 -19.18 -15.21
CA PRO A 35 -45.79 -18.58 -14.91
C PRO A 35 -45.41 -17.56 -15.98
N ASN A 36 -44.68 -16.51 -15.58
CA ASN A 36 -44.11 -15.58 -16.55
C ASN A 36 -43.04 -16.32 -17.36
N VAL A 37 -43.16 -16.29 -18.69
CA VAL A 37 -42.17 -16.84 -19.62
C VAL A 37 -41.67 -15.72 -20.51
N GLY A 38 -40.37 -15.48 -20.50
CA GLY A 38 -39.75 -14.42 -21.29
C GLY A 38 -38.24 -14.35 -21.15
N ALA A 39 -37.63 -13.50 -21.96
CA ALA A 39 -36.22 -13.14 -21.89
C ALA A 39 -36.09 -11.71 -21.31
N PHE A 40 -35.19 -11.52 -20.36
CA PHE A 40 -34.92 -10.20 -19.76
C PHE A 40 -33.46 -10.05 -19.33
N GLU A 41 -33.09 -8.86 -18.90
CA GLU A 41 -31.76 -8.52 -18.40
C GLU A 41 -31.85 -8.08 -16.94
N TYR A 42 -30.86 -8.41 -16.13
CA TYR A 42 -30.76 -8.02 -14.73
C TYR A 42 -29.34 -7.59 -14.39
N THR A 43 -29.16 -6.43 -13.75
CA THR A 43 -27.86 -5.99 -13.25
C THR A 43 -27.88 -6.10 -11.73
N LEU A 44 -26.93 -6.86 -11.18
CA LEU A 44 -26.80 -7.01 -9.73
C LEU A 44 -26.51 -5.68 -9.04
N THR A 45 -27.14 -5.50 -7.89
CA THR A 45 -27.02 -4.32 -7.02
C THR A 45 -26.21 -4.65 -5.77
N ASP A 46 -25.80 -3.62 -5.03
CA ASP A 46 -25.12 -3.79 -3.74
C ASP A 46 -25.93 -4.64 -2.73
N GLU A 47 -27.26 -4.56 -2.78
CA GLU A 47 -28.15 -5.37 -1.94
C GLU A 47 -28.12 -6.85 -2.31
N ASP A 48 -27.95 -7.16 -3.60
CA ASP A 48 -27.81 -8.53 -4.06
C ASP A 48 -26.46 -9.13 -3.64
N TYR A 49 -25.35 -8.38 -3.81
CA TYR A 49 -24.05 -8.83 -3.32
C TYR A 49 -24.06 -9.04 -1.80
N ALA A 50 -24.75 -8.19 -1.05
CA ALA A 50 -24.93 -8.38 0.39
C ALA A 50 -25.74 -9.64 0.72
N THR A 51 -26.77 -9.95 -0.08
CA THR A 51 -27.58 -11.18 0.05
C THR A 51 -26.75 -12.43 -0.25
N LEU A 52 -25.85 -12.35 -1.23
CA LEU A 52 -24.89 -13.40 -1.59
C LEU A 52 -23.69 -13.50 -0.61
N GLU A 53 -23.66 -12.68 0.44
CA GLU A 53 -22.55 -12.58 1.41
C GLU A 53 -21.19 -12.17 0.76
N LEU A 54 -21.23 -11.52 -0.41
CA LEU A 54 -20.07 -11.02 -1.13
C LEU A 54 -19.69 -9.62 -0.64
N GLY A 55 -18.94 -9.57 0.46
CA GLY A 55 -18.58 -8.32 1.15
C GLY A 55 -17.72 -7.31 0.36
N TYR A 56 -17.24 -7.69 -0.83
CA TYR A 56 -16.47 -6.83 -1.75
C TYR A 56 -17.27 -6.38 -2.99
N GLY A 57 -18.57 -6.67 -3.06
CA GLY A 57 -19.44 -6.22 -4.15
C GLY A 57 -19.07 -6.80 -5.53
N SER A 58 -18.43 -7.97 -5.54
CA SER A 58 -17.96 -8.66 -6.75
C SER A 58 -17.79 -10.16 -6.50
N PHE A 59 -17.81 -10.94 -7.58
CA PHE A 59 -17.48 -12.36 -7.60
C PHE A 59 -15.98 -12.57 -7.77
N ASP A 60 -15.40 -13.60 -7.16
CA ASP A 60 -13.97 -13.93 -7.32
C ASP A 60 -13.65 -14.72 -8.60
N SER A 61 -14.67 -15.28 -9.23
CA SER A 61 -14.58 -16.14 -10.42
C SER A 61 -15.95 -16.25 -11.10
N GLU A 62 -15.94 -16.58 -12.39
CA GLU A 62 -17.16 -16.88 -13.13
C GLU A 62 -17.87 -18.13 -12.55
N ASP A 63 -17.11 -19.10 -12.03
CA ASP A 63 -17.67 -20.31 -11.42
C ASP A 63 -18.45 -19.99 -10.13
N GLN A 64 -17.93 -19.11 -9.28
CA GLN A 64 -18.69 -18.62 -8.12
C GLN A 64 -19.97 -17.89 -8.54
N ALA A 65 -19.94 -17.13 -9.65
CA ALA A 65 -21.13 -16.49 -10.19
C ALA A 65 -22.17 -17.52 -10.67
N LYS A 66 -21.73 -18.57 -11.38
CA LYS A 66 -22.58 -19.69 -11.81
C LYS A 66 -23.20 -20.45 -10.63
N ASP A 67 -22.48 -20.59 -9.54
CA ASP A 67 -22.96 -21.30 -8.35
C ASP A 67 -23.98 -20.50 -7.53
N LEU A 68 -23.79 -19.18 -7.41
CA LEU A 68 -24.56 -18.35 -6.49
C LEU A 68 -25.74 -17.61 -7.13
N ILE A 69 -25.62 -17.17 -8.39
CA ILE A 69 -26.67 -16.41 -9.07
C ILE A 69 -27.99 -17.20 -9.20
N PRO A 70 -28.01 -18.52 -9.48
CA PRO A 70 -29.24 -19.30 -9.52
C PRO A 70 -30.15 -19.14 -8.31
N GLY A 71 -29.60 -19.28 -7.10
CA GLY A 71 -30.37 -19.17 -5.86
C GLY A 71 -30.92 -17.75 -5.65
N LEU A 72 -30.15 -16.72 -6.05
CA LEU A 72 -30.65 -15.35 -6.03
C LEU A 72 -31.80 -15.15 -7.02
N LEU A 73 -31.71 -15.70 -8.24
CA LEU A 73 -32.77 -15.59 -9.24
C LEU A 73 -34.05 -16.31 -8.81
N GLU A 74 -33.95 -17.41 -8.07
CA GLU A 74 -35.12 -18.09 -7.47
C GLU A 74 -35.84 -17.19 -6.46
N ASP A 75 -35.09 -16.50 -5.61
CA ASP A 75 -35.64 -15.59 -4.60
C ASP A 75 -36.25 -14.32 -5.24
N LEU A 76 -35.60 -13.76 -6.27
CA LEU A 76 -36.05 -12.54 -6.95
C LEU A 76 -37.20 -12.79 -7.94
N TYR A 77 -37.19 -13.94 -8.62
CA TYR A 77 -38.10 -14.26 -9.71
C TYR A 77 -38.87 -15.59 -9.49
N PRO A 78 -39.57 -15.77 -8.35
CA PRO A 78 -40.22 -17.04 -7.99
C PRO A 78 -41.42 -17.41 -8.88
N LEU A 79 -41.86 -16.50 -9.75
CA LEU A 79 -43.03 -16.67 -10.62
C LEU A 79 -42.65 -16.96 -12.08
N TYR A 80 -41.35 -17.01 -12.42
CA TYR A 80 -40.90 -17.35 -13.76
C TYR A 80 -40.83 -18.86 -13.94
N GLY A 81 -41.11 -19.33 -15.15
CA GLY A 81 -41.26 -20.75 -15.44
C GLY A 81 -40.47 -21.22 -16.65
N GLN A 82 -40.65 -22.49 -16.98
CA GLN A 82 -39.93 -23.21 -18.04
C GLN A 82 -39.79 -22.38 -19.33
N GLY A 83 -38.57 -22.29 -19.85
CA GLY A 83 -38.26 -21.55 -21.08
C GLY A 83 -38.01 -20.06 -20.89
N SER A 84 -37.99 -19.58 -19.64
CA SER A 84 -37.49 -18.24 -19.32
C SER A 84 -35.97 -18.18 -19.45
N SER A 85 -35.45 -16.99 -19.77
CA SER A 85 -34.01 -16.73 -19.78
C SER A 85 -33.72 -15.34 -19.21
N VAL A 86 -32.57 -15.19 -18.56
CA VAL A 86 -32.09 -13.92 -18.03
C VAL A 86 -30.61 -13.75 -18.31
N VAL A 87 -30.22 -12.57 -18.80
CA VAL A 87 -28.81 -12.16 -18.83
C VAL A 87 -28.54 -11.36 -17.57
N VAL A 88 -27.66 -11.87 -16.72
CA VAL A 88 -27.28 -11.26 -15.45
C VAL A 88 -25.93 -10.57 -15.59
N THR A 89 -25.91 -9.25 -15.44
CA THR A 89 -24.70 -8.42 -15.42
C THR A 89 -24.19 -8.25 -13.99
N TYR A 90 -22.90 -8.49 -13.78
CA TYR A 90 -22.24 -8.50 -12.47
C TYR A 90 -20.79 -8.02 -12.51
N ASN A 91 -20.25 -7.69 -11.35
CA ASN A 91 -18.86 -7.32 -11.15
C ASN A 91 -18.01 -8.57 -10.86
N LEU A 92 -16.99 -8.81 -11.68
CA LEU A 92 -16.01 -9.87 -11.52
C LEU A 92 -14.68 -9.28 -11.06
N TYR A 93 -14.10 -9.81 -9.99
CA TYR A 93 -12.78 -9.44 -9.49
C TYR A 93 -11.69 -9.97 -10.41
N ILE A 94 -10.84 -9.06 -10.92
CA ILE A 94 -9.73 -9.37 -11.84
C ILE A 94 -8.36 -9.13 -11.22
N GLY A 95 -8.29 -8.82 -9.92
CA GLY A 95 -7.03 -8.57 -9.23
C GLY A 95 -6.48 -7.17 -9.41
N ALA A 96 -5.37 -6.90 -8.71
CA ALA A 96 -4.57 -5.70 -8.95
C ALA A 96 -3.89 -5.77 -10.32
N ALA A 97 -3.51 -4.63 -10.88
CA ALA A 97 -2.74 -4.60 -12.11
C ALA A 97 -1.43 -5.39 -11.96
N GLU A 98 -1.07 -6.14 -13.01
CA GLU A 98 0.19 -6.86 -13.09
C GLU A 98 1.38 -5.91 -12.87
N GLY A 99 2.40 -6.34 -12.13
CA GLY A 99 3.59 -5.53 -11.84
C GLY A 99 3.46 -4.55 -10.66
N VAL A 100 2.25 -4.17 -10.22
CA VAL A 100 2.07 -3.29 -9.03
C VAL A 100 2.68 -3.91 -7.78
N SER A 101 2.61 -5.24 -7.65
CA SER A 101 3.20 -5.99 -6.54
C SER A 101 4.71 -5.82 -6.44
N ASP A 102 5.40 -5.66 -7.56
CA ASP A 102 6.86 -5.61 -7.59
C ASP A 102 7.35 -4.35 -6.89
N PHE A 103 6.64 -3.23 -7.07
CA PHE A 103 6.94 -1.96 -6.43
C PHE A 103 6.42 -1.87 -5.00
N THR A 104 5.19 -2.32 -4.74
CA THR A 104 4.58 -2.23 -3.40
C THR A 104 5.21 -3.18 -2.38
N GLN A 105 5.89 -4.24 -2.84
CA GLN A 105 6.60 -5.20 -1.99
C GLN A 105 8.13 -5.12 -2.15
N ALA A 106 8.65 -4.11 -2.85
CA ALA A 106 10.09 -3.89 -2.96
C ALA A 106 10.72 -3.66 -1.58
N ASP A 107 12.00 -4.00 -1.46
CA ASP A 107 12.78 -3.64 -0.27
C ASP A 107 12.83 -2.12 -0.15
N VAL A 108 12.59 -1.59 1.05
CA VAL A 108 12.64 -0.14 1.32
C VAL A 108 13.93 0.18 2.06
N TYR A 109 14.69 1.14 1.53
CA TYR A 109 15.89 1.66 2.17
C TYR A 109 15.70 3.16 2.48
N GLU A 110 15.63 3.48 3.77
CA GLU A 110 15.52 4.86 4.26
C GLU A 110 16.91 5.42 4.54
N PHE A 111 17.24 6.57 3.94
CA PHE A 111 18.54 7.19 4.07
C PHE A 111 18.77 7.72 5.50
N THR A 112 19.95 7.44 6.02
CA THR A 112 20.45 7.98 7.28
C THR A 112 21.36 9.18 7.05
N ASN A 113 21.72 9.89 8.12
CA ASN A 113 22.72 10.98 8.05
C ASN A 113 24.06 10.52 7.46
N SER A 114 24.47 9.27 7.75
CA SER A 114 25.71 8.68 7.21
C SER A 114 25.62 8.45 5.70
N ASP A 115 24.42 8.18 5.18
CA ASP A 115 24.21 7.97 3.74
C ASP A 115 24.31 9.28 2.96
N TYR A 116 23.75 10.36 3.50
CA TYR A 116 23.93 11.70 2.92
C TYR A 116 25.40 12.10 2.91
N ALA A 117 26.15 11.83 3.99
CA ALA A 117 27.60 12.05 4.05
C ALA A 117 28.36 11.21 3.01
N THR A 118 27.97 9.95 2.82
CA THR A 118 28.53 9.05 1.79
C THR A 118 28.29 9.59 0.38
N ALA A 119 27.11 10.19 0.15
CA ALA A 119 26.77 10.88 -1.09
C ALA A 119 27.37 12.30 -1.20
N GLY A 120 28.17 12.74 -0.22
CA GLY A 120 28.87 14.02 -0.24
C GLY A 120 28.06 15.23 0.25
N SER A 121 26.93 15.02 0.91
CA SER A 121 26.16 16.07 1.59
C SER A 121 26.63 16.21 3.05
N ASP A 122 26.77 17.45 3.52
CA ASP A 122 27.07 17.80 4.92
C ASP A 122 25.81 18.15 5.73
N ALA A 123 24.63 17.92 5.16
CA ALA A 123 23.33 18.14 5.77
C ALA A 123 22.55 16.81 5.91
N PHE A 124 21.39 16.86 6.57
CA PHE A 124 20.52 15.69 6.82
C PHE A 124 19.55 15.40 5.70
N GLY A 125 20.00 15.64 4.47
CA GLY A 125 19.19 15.60 3.26
C GLY A 125 20.01 16.08 2.06
N PHE A 126 19.49 15.87 0.85
CA PHE A 126 20.07 16.47 -0.34
C PHE A 126 19.73 17.94 -0.44
N TYR A 127 20.71 18.76 -0.87
CA TYR A 127 20.46 20.16 -1.17
C TYR A 127 19.47 20.31 -2.34
N PRO A 128 18.74 21.43 -2.46
CA PRO A 128 17.70 21.61 -3.48
C PRO A 128 18.22 21.50 -4.92
N ASN A 129 19.49 21.84 -5.15
CA ASN A 129 20.13 21.82 -6.46
C ASN A 129 20.83 20.50 -6.80
N VAL A 130 20.80 19.52 -5.88
CA VAL A 130 21.40 18.20 -6.10
C VAL A 130 20.41 17.31 -6.86
N ASN A 131 20.89 16.65 -7.90
CA ASN A 131 20.14 15.58 -8.56
C ASN A 131 20.29 14.30 -7.73
N ALA A 132 19.33 14.05 -6.83
CA ALA A 132 19.33 12.90 -5.93
C ALA A 132 19.44 11.57 -6.68
N THR A 133 18.72 11.39 -7.80
CA THR A 133 18.77 10.19 -8.65
C THR A 133 20.20 9.79 -9.03
N SER A 134 21.06 10.78 -9.29
CA SER A 134 22.46 10.54 -9.65
C SER A 134 23.38 10.20 -8.47
N GLN A 135 22.95 10.48 -7.24
CA GLN A 135 23.73 10.26 -6.02
C GLN A 135 23.37 8.94 -5.33
N ILE A 136 22.09 8.54 -5.40
CA ILE A 136 21.55 7.34 -4.74
C ILE A 136 22.34 6.05 -5.04
N PRO A 137 22.80 5.76 -6.27
CA PRO A 137 23.58 4.55 -6.54
C PRO A 137 24.83 4.40 -5.66
N THR A 138 25.50 5.50 -5.30
CA THR A 138 26.69 5.46 -4.43
C THR A 138 26.35 4.96 -3.03
N VAL A 139 25.18 5.35 -2.51
CA VAL A 139 24.67 4.88 -1.22
C VAL A 139 24.28 3.41 -1.32
N LEU A 140 23.52 3.03 -2.35
CA LEU A 140 23.10 1.64 -2.52
C LEU A 140 24.30 0.69 -2.70
N ASP A 141 25.36 1.08 -3.40
CA ASP A 141 26.60 0.30 -3.49
C ASP A 141 27.30 0.12 -2.14
N ALA A 142 27.25 1.13 -1.26
CA ALA A 142 27.82 1.05 0.07
C ALA A 142 27.02 0.12 1.00
N GLN A 143 25.69 0.11 0.85
CA GLN A 143 24.78 -0.62 1.72
C GLN A 143 24.59 -2.08 1.30
N TYR A 144 24.60 -2.34 -0.01
CA TYR A 144 24.44 -3.68 -0.58
C TYR A 144 25.78 -4.17 -1.11
N ALA A 145 26.52 -4.91 -0.28
CA ALA A 145 27.86 -5.42 -0.65
C ALA A 145 27.85 -6.51 -1.74
N SER A 146 26.71 -7.15 -2.01
CA SER A 146 26.56 -8.21 -3.02
C SER A 146 25.11 -8.27 -3.54
N PRO A 147 24.65 -7.23 -4.25
CA PRO A 147 23.30 -7.20 -4.79
C PRO A 147 23.14 -8.24 -5.91
N THR A 148 21.92 -8.72 -6.11
CA THR A 148 21.60 -9.69 -7.15
C THR A 148 20.98 -9.00 -8.36
N GLU A 149 21.24 -9.51 -9.57
CA GLU A 149 20.59 -9.02 -10.80
C GLU A 149 19.06 -9.02 -10.64
N GLY A 150 18.43 -7.90 -10.97
CA GLY A 150 16.98 -7.69 -10.84
C GLY A 150 16.52 -7.33 -9.41
N GLN A 151 17.44 -7.15 -8.45
CA GLN A 151 17.06 -6.67 -7.11
C GLN A 151 16.50 -5.25 -7.21
N LEU A 152 15.28 -5.06 -6.69
CA LEU A 152 14.56 -3.79 -6.71
C LEU A 152 14.50 -3.20 -5.29
N VAL A 153 14.84 -1.91 -5.16
CA VAL A 153 14.83 -1.17 -3.90
C VAL A 153 14.12 0.16 -4.09
N LEU A 154 13.22 0.51 -3.17
CA LEU A 154 12.71 1.86 -2.99
C LEU A 154 13.66 2.62 -2.07
N ALA A 155 14.44 3.56 -2.61
CA ALA A 155 15.28 4.45 -1.84
C ALA A 155 14.48 5.67 -1.39
N LYS A 156 14.23 5.80 -0.08
CA LYS A 156 13.57 6.95 0.54
C LYS A 156 14.61 7.93 1.09
N TYR A 157 14.41 9.21 0.79
CA TYR A 157 15.34 10.27 1.11
C TYR A 157 14.64 11.61 1.27
N ASP A 158 15.27 12.52 2.01
CA ASP A 158 14.86 13.90 2.18
C ASP A 158 15.65 14.81 1.25
N GLN A 159 14.94 15.75 0.64
CA GLN A 159 15.54 16.81 -0.15
C GLN A 159 15.06 18.16 0.38
N TYR A 160 15.99 19.05 0.72
CA TYR A 160 15.63 20.38 1.16
C TYR A 160 14.96 21.17 0.03
N THR A 161 13.96 21.98 0.40
CA THR A 161 13.25 22.88 -0.51
C THR A 161 13.99 24.21 -0.70
N GLU A 162 14.87 24.55 0.23
CA GLU A 162 15.76 25.70 0.21
C GLU A 162 17.17 25.34 0.68
N THR A 163 18.15 26.24 0.54
CA THR A 163 19.51 25.94 1.02
C THR A 163 19.49 25.87 2.55
N PRO A 164 19.78 24.69 3.16
CA PRO A 164 19.73 24.55 4.60
C PRO A 164 20.84 25.38 5.27
N VAL A 165 20.61 25.73 6.54
CA VAL A 165 21.65 26.29 7.39
C VAL A 165 22.31 25.14 8.14
N VAL A 166 23.54 24.80 7.75
CA VAL A 166 24.36 23.80 8.42
C VAL A 166 25.19 24.47 9.52
N GLY A 167 25.19 23.88 10.71
CA GLY A 167 25.89 24.35 11.88
C GLY A 167 26.12 23.24 12.91
N LEU A 168 26.45 23.63 14.15
CA LEU A 168 26.51 22.71 15.28
C LEU A 168 25.27 22.91 16.16
N ALA A 169 24.62 21.82 16.54
CA ALA A 169 23.53 21.81 17.49
C ALA A 169 24.00 21.17 18.81
N ASP A 170 23.58 21.73 19.94
CA ASP A 170 23.87 21.15 21.26
C ASP A 170 23.07 19.85 21.42
N LEU A 171 23.78 18.73 21.54
CA LEU A 171 23.22 17.40 21.81
C LEU A 171 22.97 17.24 23.32
N VAL A 172 23.99 17.58 24.12
CA VAL A 172 23.91 17.62 25.59
C VAL A 172 24.55 18.91 26.06
N SER A 173 23.88 19.64 26.95
CA SER A 173 24.40 20.86 27.54
C SER A 173 24.17 20.85 29.04
N TYR A 174 25.20 21.20 29.79
CA TYR A 174 25.15 21.40 31.23
C TYR A 174 25.44 22.86 31.54
N ASP A 175 24.45 23.53 32.13
CA ASP A 175 24.60 24.85 32.74
C ASP A 175 24.85 24.68 34.25
N PHE A 176 26.00 25.15 34.72
CA PHE A 176 26.42 25.04 36.11
C PHE A 176 26.04 26.27 36.95
N ALA A 177 25.11 27.11 36.47
CA ALA A 177 24.54 28.21 37.23
C ALA A 177 23.72 27.71 38.43
N GLY A 178 24.34 27.70 39.61
CA GLY A 178 23.71 27.44 40.88
C GLY A 178 23.50 25.97 41.23
N SER A 179 23.94 25.03 40.37
CA SER A 179 23.65 23.60 40.54
C SER A 179 24.77 22.69 40.03
N MET A 180 24.93 21.53 40.68
CA MET A 180 25.68 20.35 40.22
C MET A 180 24.74 19.15 40.09
N GLU A 181 23.44 19.39 39.88
CA GLU A 181 22.42 18.34 39.87
C GLU A 181 22.75 17.25 38.84
N GLY A 182 22.67 15.99 39.27
CA GLY A 182 23.03 14.83 38.47
C GLY A 182 24.53 14.50 38.46
N TRP A 183 25.41 15.46 38.75
CA TRP A 183 26.85 15.21 38.83
C TRP A 183 27.23 14.62 40.19
N THR A 184 28.22 13.72 40.17
CA THR A 184 28.70 13.02 41.37
C THR A 184 30.07 13.55 41.76
N ILE A 185 30.19 13.99 43.02
CA ILE A 185 31.48 14.34 43.61
C ILE A 185 32.15 13.06 44.14
N VAL A 186 33.40 12.82 43.76
CA VAL A 186 34.20 11.67 44.21
C VAL A 186 35.52 12.16 44.79
N GLU A 187 35.69 11.96 46.09
CA GLU A 187 36.90 12.27 46.84
C GLU A 187 37.93 11.13 46.65
N GLU A 188 39.05 11.40 46.00
CA GLU A 188 40.16 10.45 45.82
C GLU A 188 41.19 10.58 46.95
N PHE A 189 41.46 11.81 47.40
CA PHE A 189 42.41 12.08 48.47
C PHE A 189 42.12 13.44 49.13
N GLY A 190 41.80 13.44 50.42
CA GLY A 190 41.47 14.68 51.11
C GLY A 190 40.34 14.47 52.10
N GLY A 191 39.72 15.58 52.52
CA GLY A 191 38.53 15.55 53.37
C GLY A 191 37.84 16.90 53.49
N ASP A 192 38.15 17.84 52.60
CA ASP A 192 37.53 19.16 52.51
C ASP A 192 36.68 19.17 51.22
N ASP A 193 35.48 19.72 51.28
CA ASP A 193 34.60 19.83 50.10
C ASP A 193 35.17 20.88 49.13
N VAL A 194 35.85 20.43 48.07
CA VAL A 194 36.54 21.31 47.12
C VAL A 194 35.58 21.85 46.07
N TRP A 195 34.66 21.03 45.59
CA TRP A 195 33.62 21.41 44.63
C TRP A 195 32.40 22.08 45.29
N THR A 196 32.05 23.27 44.82
CA THR A 196 30.88 24.05 45.30
C THR A 196 30.11 24.66 44.14
N SER A 197 28.81 24.89 44.31
CA SER A 197 28.00 25.63 43.34
C SER A 197 27.89 27.12 43.70
N GLN A 198 27.88 27.99 42.69
CA GLN A 198 27.67 29.42 42.77
C GLN A 198 26.64 29.85 41.74
N SER A 199 26.07 31.06 41.85
CA SER A 199 24.92 31.49 41.02
C SER A 199 25.12 31.47 39.49
N GLY A 200 26.34 31.32 39.00
CA GLY A 200 26.64 31.29 37.55
C GLY A 200 27.73 30.30 37.15
N TYR A 201 28.18 29.43 38.06
CA TYR A 201 29.21 28.42 37.78
C TYR A 201 29.34 27.46 38.97
N VAL A 202 29.98 26.33 38.73
CA VAL A 202 30.56 25.49 39.78
C VAL A 202 32.04 25.79 39.93
N GLN A 203 32.58 25.54 41.12
CA GLN A 203 33.94 25.93 41.46
C GLN A 203 34.64 24.88 42.31
N ALA A 204 35.84 24.50 41.88
CA ALA A 204 36.81 23.78 42.70
C ALA A 204 37.82 24.77 43.33
N ASN A 205 38.09 24.62 44.64
CA ASN A 205 39.04 25.46 45.35
C ASN A 205 39.68 24.75 46.56
N GLY A 206 40.98 24.48 46.50
CA GLY A 206 41.79 23.91 47.59
C GLY A 206 42.35 24.94 48.58
N TYR A 207 41.96 26.22 48.49
CA TYR A 207 42.39 27.27 49.43
C TYR A 207 41.34 27.56 50.50
N PHE A 208 41.64 27.20 51.76
CA PHE A 208 40.79 27.36 52.94
C PHE A 208 41.46 28.25 54.00
N GLY A 209 41.97 29.41 53.57
CA GLY A 209 42.83 30.28 54.39
C GLY A 209 44.30 29.85 54.42
N THR A 210 44.59 28.65 53.93
CA THR A 210 45.89 28.13 53.51
C THR A 210 45.68 27.15 52.35
N GLN A 211 46.74 26.76 51.65
CA GLN A 211 46.68 25.79 50.56
C GLN A 211 46.66 24.38 51.16
N ILE A 212 45.68 23.56 50.80
CA ILE A 212 45.49 22.21 51.31
C ILE A 212 45.67 21.22 50.16
N ALA A 213 46.35 20.11 50.41
CA ALA A 213 46.44 19.04 49.43
C ALA A 213 45.13 18.24 49.36
N ASN A 214 44.52 18.16 48.17
CA ASN A 214 43.28 17.42 47.92
C ASN A 214 43.22 16.96 46.44
N ILE A 215 42.60 15.81 46.16
CA ILE A 215 42.24 15.32 44.82
C ILE A 215 40.74 14.95 44.83
N GLU A 216 39.92 15.76 44.15
CA GLU A 216 38.46 15.57 44.08
C GLU A 216 37.95 15.69 42.64
N TRP A 217 37.01 14.82 42.28
CA TRP A 217 36.44 14.72 40.95
C TRP A 217 34.99 15.16 40.96
N LEU A 218 34.57 15.83 39.89
CA LEU A 218 33.16 16.05 39.58
C LEU A 218 32.84 15.26 38.28
N VAL A 219 32.08 14.18 38.40
CA VAL A 219 31.80 13.22 37.31
C VAL A 219 30.36 13.36 36.83
N SER A 220 30.16 13.41 35.52
CA SER A 220 28.84 13.54 34.89
C SER A 220 27.98 12.30 35.08
N PRO A 221 26.64 12.40 34.91
CA PRO A 221 25.82 11.24 34.54
C PRO A 221 26.38 10.53 33.31
N SER A 222 25.97 9.28 33.07
CA SER A 222 26.25 8.62 31.80
C SER A 222 25.53 9.37 30.66
N ILE A 223 26.28 9.66 29.61
CA ILE A 223 25.81 10.34 28.40
C ILE A 223 25.79 9.30 27.28
N ASP A 224 24.62 9.07 26.71
CA ASP A 224 24.43 8.14 25.60
C ASP A 224 24.57 8.89 24.27
N LEU A 225 25.60 8.55 23.49
CA LEU A 225 25.88 9.12 22.17
C LEU A 225 25.60 8.10 21.06
N SER A 226 24.84 7.04 21.36
CA SER A 226 24.46 6.01 20.39
C SER A 226 23.71 6.64 19.20
N GLY A 227 24.21 6.40 17.99
CA GLY A 227 23.61 6.93 16.75
C GLY A 227 24.14 8.30 16.32
N GLU A 228 25.00 8.93 17.11
CA GLU A 228 25.60 10.23 16.80
C GLU A 228 26.98 10.08 16.15
N SER A 229 27.33 11.04 15.30
CA SER A 229 28.63 11.13 14.63
C SER A 229 29.13 12.58 14.55
N ASP A 230 30.42 12.76 14.25
CA ASP A 230 31.06 14.06 14.05
C ASP A 230 30.98 14.97 15.29
N LEU A 231 30.98 14.36 16.48
CA LEU A 231 30.76 15.07 17.73
C LEU A 231 31.84 16.11 18.02
N LYS A 232 31.43 17.20 18.68
CA LYS A 232 32.30 18.27 19.20
C LYS A 232 32.07 18.49 20.69
N PHE A 233 33.11 18.88 21.41
CA PHE A 233 33.04 19.26 22.82
C PHE A 233 33.38 20.74 22.99
N GLN A 234 32.64 21.45 23.83
CA GLN A 234 32.95 22.84 24.19
C GLN A 234 32.69 23.09 25.68
N ILE A 235 33.53 23.90 26.32
CA ILE A 235 33.41 24.27 27.74
C ILE A 235 33.69 25.76 27.96
N SER A 236 32.93 26.40 28.85
CA SER A 236 33.19 27.76 29.35
C SER A 236 33.76 27.67 30.77
N GLN A 237 35.00 28.11 30.95
CA GLN A 237 35.72 27.95 32.22
C GLN A 237 36.68 29.10 32.52
N ALA A 238 37.02 29.27 33.81
CA ALA A 238 38.04 30.20 34.28
C ALA A 238 38.95 29.52 35.31
N ILE A 239 40.26 29.75 35.20
CA ILE A 239 41.25 29.25 36.18
C ILE A 239 42.09 30.42 36.68
N ASN A 240 42.20 30.54 38.00
CA ASN A 240 43.03 31.54 38.67
C ASN A 240 43.92 30.90 39.73
N TYR A 241 45.00 31.59 40.09
CA TYR A 241 45.96 31.19 41.12
C TYR A 241 46.64 29.83 40.90
N ALA A 242 46.66 29.32 39.67
CA ALA A 242 47.34 28.07 39.35
C ALA A 242 48.85 28.31 39.17
N GLY A 243 49.67 27.57 39.92
CA GLY A 243 51.10 27.44 39.63
C GLY A 243 51.39 26.38 38.57
N ASP A 244 50.63 25.29 38.60
CA ASP A 244 50.67 24.16 37.68
C ASP A 244 49.26 23.84 37.17
N LEU A 245 49.04 24.05 35.87
CA LEU A 245 47.77 23.74 35.22
C LEU A 245 47.56 22.23 35.04
N GLY A 246 48.61 21.40 35.14
CA GLY A 246 48.51 19.94 35.03
C GLY A 246 47.74 19.28 36.19
N LEU A 247 47.47 20.04 37.25
CA LEU A 247 46.65 19.62 38.39
C LEU A 247 45.13 19.74 38.12
N ILE A 248 44.73 20.29 36.97
CA ILE A 248 43.35 20.44 36.57
C ILE A 248 43.16 19.70 35.24
N LYS A 249 42.23 18.75 35.20
CA LYS A 249 42.02 17.93 34.00
C LYS A 249 40.54 17.78 33.66
N ILE A 250 40.28 17.81 32.35
CA ILE A 250 39.00 17.41 31.78
C ILE A 250 39.22 16.03 31.16
N LEU A 251 38.44 15.06 31.61
CA LEU A 251 38.65 13.65 31.31
C LEU A 251 37.37 13.03 30.76
N VAL A 252 37.51 12.02 29.92
CA VAL A 252 36.39 11.23 29.38
C VAL A 252 36.68 9.76 29.61
N SER A 253 35.64 9.00 29.97
CA SER A 253 35.72 7.56 30.13
C SER A 253 34.52 6.90 29.45
N THR A 254 34.76 5.74 28.86
CA THR A 254 33.73 4.87 28.25
C THR A 254 33.45 3.64 29.12
N ASP A 255 34.17 3.47 30.24
CA ASP A 255 34.14 2.30 31.11
C ASP A 255 33.89 2.64 32.59
N TYR A 256 33.62 3.92 32.91
CA TYR A 256 33.37 4.36 34.28
C TYR A 256 32.15 3.67 34.90
N SER A 257 32.37 3.03 36.04
CA SER A 257 31.33 2.34 36.82
C SER A 257 31.36 2.72 38.30
N ASN A 258 31.21 4.02 38.60
CA ASN A 258 31.18 4.57 39.96
C ASN A 258 32.50 4.46 40.76
N ASP A 259 33.62 4.19 40.10
CA ASP A 259 34.96 4.19 40.73
C ASP A 259 35.98 4.82 39.78
N VAL A 260 36.41 6.04 40.10
CA VAL A 260 37.32 6.86 39.29
C VAL A 260 38.72 6.25 39.16
N THR A 261 39.11 5.34 40.07
CA THR A 261 40.46 4.75 40.11
C THR A 261 40.59 3.48 39.27
N THR A 262 39.47 2.87 38.91
CA THR A 262 39.42 1.64 38.09
C THR A 262 39.06 1.90 36.64
N ALA A 263 38.45 3.06 36.35
CA ALA A 263 38.09 3.50 35.02
C ALA A 263 39.32 3.98 34.22
N THR A 264 39.22 3.85 32.90
CA THR A 264 40.18 4.41 31.95
C THR A 264 39.74 5.82 31.58
N TRP A 265 40.67 6.78 31.65
CA TRP A 265 40.39 8.20 31.40
C TRP A 265 41.30 8.76 30.33
N ASP A 266 40.69 9.31 29.29
CA ASP A 266 41.36 10.06 28.24
C ASP A 266 41.23 11.57 28.51
N GLU A 267 42.34 12.30 28.38
CA GLU A 267 42.39 13.73 28.68
C GLU A 267 42.04 14.61 27.47
N ILE A 268 41.08 15.51 27.65
CA ILE A 268 40.75 16.53 26.65
C ILE A 268 41.76 17.67 26.76
N ASN A 269 42.48 17.91 25.67
CA ASN A 269 43.49 18.96 25.58
C ASN A 269 42.99 20.10 24.69
N LEU A 270 42.56 21.20 25.31
CA LEU A 270 41.98 22.35 24.62
C LEU A 270 43.07 23.34 24.17
N ALA A 271 42.98 23.81 22.93
CA ALA A 271 43.84 24.85 22.38
C ALA A 271 43.52 26.23 23.00
N ASN A 272 42.25 26.51 23.27
CA ASN A 272 41.81 27.72 23.97
C ASN A 272 41.42 27.38 25.41
N SER A 273 42.37 27.50 26.33
CA SER A 273 42.20 27.19 27.75
C SER A 273 42.65 28.37 28.64
N PRO A 274 42.03 28.60 29.82
CA PRO A 274 42.47 29.65 30.73
C PRO A 274 43.93 29.52 31.15
N ALA A 275 44.67 30.64 31.15
CA ALA A 275 46.10 30.67 31.48
C ALA A 275 46.41 30.49 32.99
N GLY A 276 45.41 30.25 33.84
CA GLY A 276 45.59 29.99 35.27
C GLY A 276 45.72 31.23 36.16
N ASN A 277 45.51 32.44 35.64
CA ASN A 277 45.81 33.71 36.33
C ASN A 277 44.70 34.76 36.24
N SER A 278 43.50 34.41 35.76
CA SER A 278 42.35 35.33 35.66
C SER A 278 41.05 34.68 36.11
N ASN A 279 40.03 35.49 36.38
CA ASN A 279 38.66 35.02 36.62
C ASN A 279 37.76 35.16 35.39
N ASP A 280 38.32 35.60 34.27
CA ASP A 280 37.56 35.75 33.04
C ASP A 280 37.22 34.36 32.49
N MET A 281 35.93 34.15 32.18
CA MET A 281 35.48 32.93 31.53
C MET A 281 36.01 32.90 30.10
N ILE A 282 36.64 31.79 29.73
CA ILE A 282 37.14 31.50 28.40
C ILE A 282 36.34 30.33 27.85
N LEU A 283 35.68 30.55 26.71
CA LEU A 283 35.03 29.51 25.93
C LEU A 283 36.07 28.79 25.08
N SER A 284 36.13 27.47 25.16
CA SER A 284 37.03 26.67 24.32
C SER A 284 36.65 26.72 22.84
N GLU A 285 37.54 26.23 21.98
CA GLU A 285 37.16 25.82 20.63
C GLU A 285 36.12 24.67 20.66
N ASP A 286 35.49 24.39 19.52
CA ASP A 286 34.74 23.16 19.30
C ASP A 286 35.75 22.01 19.10
N TYR A 287 36.16 21.40 20.22
CA TYR A 287 37.15 20.33 20.26
C TYR A 287 36.63 19.08 19.54
N ASP A 288 37.47 18.42 18.75
CA ASP A 288 37.09 17.20 18.04
C ASP A 288 36.82 16.06 19.01
N PHE A 289 35.57 15.62 19.06
CA PHE A 289 35.08 14.63 20.01
C PHE A 289 34.64 13.34 19.32
N SER A 290 34.97 13.20 18.03
CA SER A 290 34.59 12.07 17.17
C SER A 290 35.11 10.71 17.64
N ALA A 291 36.14 10.68 18.50
CA ALA A 291 36.63 9.45 19.13
C ALA A 291 35.56 8.74 19.98
N TYR A 292 34.51 9.45 20.39
CA TYR A 292 33.42 8.95 21.23
C TYR A 292 32.08 8.81 20.49
N ASP A 293 32.08 8.95 19.17
CA ASP A 293 30.90 8.74 18.33
C ASP A 293 30.27 7.35 18.60
N GLY A 294 28.96 7.31 18.80
CA GLY A 294 28.22 6.07 19.07
C GLY A 294 28.45 5.43 20.44
N GLN A 295 29.18 6.05 21.37
CA GLN A 295 29.52 5.45 22.66
C GLN A 295 28.66 5.96 23.83
N ILE A 296 28.65 5.22 24.94
CA ILE A 296 28.15 5.71 26.22
C ILE A 296 29.36 6.17 27.04
N ILE A 297 29.35 7.42 27.50
CA ILE A 297 30.50 8.03 28.17
C ILE A 297 30.14 8.67 29.51
N ASN A 298 31.18 9.00 30.27
CA ASN A 298 31.14 9.95 31.37
C ASN A 298 32.25 10.99 31.18
N VAL A 299 31.93 12.26 31.41
CA VAL A 299 32.91 13.36 31.47
C VAL A 299 33.23 13.63 32.92
N ALA A 300 34.49 13.86 33.25
CA ALA A 300 34.92 14.21 34.59
C ALA A 300 35.84 15.43 34.62
N PHE A 301 35.65 16.23 35.66
CA PHE A 301 36.51 17.34 36.00
C PHE A 301 37.34 16.94 37.23
N LYS A 302 38.62 16.58 36.99
CA LYS A 302 39.54 16.23 38.07
C LYS A 302 40.26 17.49 38.54
N TYR A 303 40.14 17.77 39.83
CA TYR A 303 40.85 18.86 40.48
C TYR A 303 41.84 18.30 41.50
N GLU A 304 43.10 18.69 41.37
CA GLU A 304 44.17 18.41 42.33
C GLU A 304 44.72 19.73 42.89
N SER A 305 45.03 19.71 44.18
CA SER A 305 45.70 20.78 44.89
C SER A 305 46.75 20.19 45.82
N THR A 306 47.73 21.00 46.19
CA THR A 306 48.85 20.64 47.06
C THR A 306 49.01 21.67 48.16
N ASN A 307 49.88 21.40 49.13
CA ASN A 307 50.23 22.36 50.18
C ASN A 307 51.01 23.60 49.67
N SER A 308 51.29 23.69 48.36
CA SER A 308 51.99 24.81 47.73
C SER A 308 51.29 25.36 46.48
N ASP A 309 50.25 24.69 45.99
CA ASP A 309 49.51 25.10 44.81
C ASP A 309 48.03 24.75 44.96
N ALA A 310 47.16 25.75 44.87
CA ALA A 310 45.72 25.59 45.05
C ALA A 310 45.02 26.59 44.13
N ALA A 311 44.83 26.16 42.88
CA ALA A 311 44.13 26.93 41.88
C ALA A 311 42.65 27.10 42.27
N ARG A 312 42.01 28.13 41.75
CA ARG A 312 40.55 28.22 41.73
C ARG A 312 40.09 27.97 40.31
N TRP A 313 39.35 26.89 40.11
CA TRP A 313 38.77 26.51 38.82
C TRP A 313 37.27 26.74 38.86
N ARG A 314 36.74 27.43 37.86
CA ARG A 314 35.32 27.70 37.69
C ARG A 314 34.87 27.18 36.34
N ILE A 315 33.71 26.53 36.32
CA ILE A 315 33.11 26.00 35.10
C ILE A 315 31.69 26.56 35.03
N GLU A 316 31.42 27.34 33.99
CA GLU A 316 30.12 27.95 33.74
C GLU A 316 29.21 26.96 33.00
N SER A 317 29.73 26.32 31.95
CA SER A 317 28.96 25.37 31.15
C SER A 317 29.86 24.39 30.40
N MET A 318 29.28 23.25 30.00
CA MET A 318 29.86 22.38 28.97
C MET A 318 28.78 21.90 28.00
N ALA A 319 29.15 21.64 26.75
CA ALA A 319 28.27 21.08 25.74
C ALA A 319 29.00 20.01 24.91
N ILE A 320 28.27 18.96 24.58
CA ILE A 320 28.58 18.06 23.46
C ILE A 320 27.64 18.45 22.33
N LYS A 321 28.19 18.65 21.14
CA LYS A 321 27.47 19.12 19.96
C LYS A 321 27.61 18.11 18.84
N THR A 322 26.61 18.06 17.99
CA THR A 322 26.61 17.30 16.74
C THR A 322 26.42 18.27 15.58
N LEU A 323 26.71 17.82 14.35
CA LEU A 323 26.29 18.57 13.17
C LEU A 323 24.77 18.76 13.23
N GLY A 324 24.29 19.90 12.76
CA GLY A 324 22.87 20.21 12.71
C GLY A 324 22.57 20.94 11.41
N ALA A 325 21.46 20.61 10.78
CA ALA A 325 20.96 21.34 9.62
C ALA A 325 19.51 21.77 9.85
N THR A 326 19.18 23.04 9.58
CA THR A 326 17.79 23.52 9.62
C THR A 326 17.31 23.96 8.25
N GLY A 327 16.09 23.59 7.90
CA GLY A 327 15.41 23.92 6.65
C GLY A 327 14.27 22.92 6.39
N ASP A 328 13.26 23.34 5.63
CA ASP A 328 12.13 22.47 5.29
C ASP A 328 12.54 21.44 4.22
N THR A 329 12.18 20.18 4.45
CA THR A 329 12.47 19.05 3.55
C THR A 329 11.20 18.55 2.86
N ASN A 330 11.40 17.97 1.68
CA ASN A 330 10.45 17.11 1.01
C ASN A 330 10.96 15.68 1.10
N SER A 331 10.19 14.80 1.74
CA SER A 331 10.49 13.37 1.81
C SER A 331 10.05 12.71 0.50
N LYS A 332 11.00 12.12 -0.21
CA LYS A 332 10.85 11.57 -1.56
C LYS A 332 11.23 10.08 -1.56
N GLY A 333 10.85 9.39 -2.63
CA GLY A 333 11.23 8.01 -2.87
C GLY A 333 11.47 7.77 -4.36
N GLU A 334 12.47 6.96 -4.69
CA GLU A 334 12.78 6.55 -6.06
C GLU A 334 13.13 5.07 -6.10
N TYR A 335 12.66 4.36 -7.14
CA TYR A 335 12.95 2.95 -7.34
C TYR A 335 14.24 2.77 -8.11
N PHE A 336 15.11 1.88 -7.63
CA PHE A 336 16.35 1.47 -8.29
C PHE A 336 16.39 -0.04 -8.45
N MET A 337 16.85 -0.50 -9.60
CA MET A 337 17.07 -1.91 -9.89
C MET A 337 18.55 -2.16 -10.13
N TYR A 338 19.11 -3.20 -9.51
CA TYR A 338 20.46 -3.63 -9.79
C TYR A 338 20.50 -4.40 -11.12
N SER A 339 21.11 -3.80 -12.14
CA SER A 339 21.29 -4.43 -13.44
C SER A 339 22.64 -4.15 -14.06
N GLY A 340 23.23 -5.14 -14.71
CA GLY A 340 24.48 -4.95 -15.46
C GLY A 340 25.68 -4.54 -14.60
N GLY A 341 25.61 -4.76 -13.27
CA GLY A 341 26.65 -4.42 -12.32
C GLY A 341 26.50 -3.06 -11.63
N ALA A 342 25.40 -2.33 -11.84
CA ALA A 342 25.12 -1.04 -11.22
C ALA A 342 23.65 -0.90 -10.82
N TRP A 343 23.37 0.00 -9.89
CA TRP A 343 21.99 0.42 -9.58
C TRP A 343 21.52 1.45 -10.60
N GLU A 344 20.42 1.17 -11.29
CA GLU A 344 19.80 2.06 -12.27
C GLU A 344 18.40 2.46 -11.81
N ALA A 345 18.04 3.74 -11.97
CA ALA A 345 16.71 4.23 -11.63
C ALA A 345 15.65 3.58 -12.55
N VAL A 346 14.53 3.16 -11.97
CA VAL A 346 13.44 2.52 -12.70
C VAL A 346 12.50 3.57 -13.26
N GLU A 347 12.25 3.51 -14.56
CA GLU A 347 11.27 4.35 -15.25
C GLU A 347 9.86 3.73 -15.19
N GLY A 348 8.82 4.50 -15.49
CA GLY A 348 7.43 4.02 -15.50
C GLY A 348 6.82 3.80 -14.10
N VAL A 349 7.50 4.26 -13.04
CA VAL A 349 7.00 4.26 -11.67
C VAL A 349 7.21 5.63 -11.02
N TYR A 350 6.23 6.07 -10.24
CA TYR A 350 6.25 7.32 -9.49
C TYR A 350 5.83 7.07 -8.04
N TYR A 351 6.72 7.38 -7.09
CA TYR A 351 6.41 7.33 -5.66
C TYR A 351 6.04 8.73 -5.16
N LEU A 352 4.88 8.89 -4.51
CA LEU A 352 4.43 10.19 -4.00
C LEU A 352 5.33 10.69 -2.89
N SER A 353 5.82 11.92 -3.06
CA SER A 353 6.58 12.64 -2.04
C SER A 353 5.66 13.35 -1.03
N SER A 354 6.20 13.82 0.09
CA SER A 354 5.42 14.60 1.06
C SER A 354 4.84 15.86 0.42
N ALA A 355 5.61 16.56 -0.42
CA ALA A 355 5.11 17.73 -1.15
C ALA A 355 3.99 17.40 -2.16
N ASP A 356 3.97 16.18 -2.72
CA ASP A 356 2.87 15.75 -3.59
C ASP A 356 1.58 15.59 -2.81
N PHE A 357 1.63 14.98 -1.62
CA PHE A 357 0.48 14.91 -0.71
C PHE A 357 0.00 16.29 -0.27
N ASP A 358 0.91 17.18 0.11
CA ASP A 358 0.57 18.57 0.48
C ASP A 358 -0.08 19.33 -0.67
N SER A 359 0.35 19.09 -1.91
CA SER A 359 -0.27 19.70 -3.10
C SER A 359 -1.73 19.30 -3.30
N MET A 360 -2.12 18.13 -2.78
CA MET A 360 -3.51 17.62 -2.79
C MET A 360 -4.32 18.09 -1.56
N GLY A 361 -3.71 18.85 -0.66
CA GLY A 361 -4.34 19.54 0.47
C GLY A 361 -3.90 19.03 1.83
N GLU A 362 -3.69 19.96 2.76
CA GLU A 362 -3.16 19.72 4.11
C GLU A 362 -4.22 19.79 5.22
N ALA A 363 -5.47 20.15 4.90
CA ALA A 363 -6.52 20.30 5.89
C ALA A 363 -6.98 18.93 6.44
N SER A 364 -7.74 18.96 7.54
CA SER A 364 -8.28 17.73 8.14
C SER A 364 -9.05 16.88 7.12
N GLY A 365 -8.64 15.62 6.95
CA GLY A 365 -9.23 14.69 5.99
C GLY A 365 -8.72 14.82 4.55
N GLN A 366 -7.63 15.56 4.33
CA GLN A 366 -6.93 15.67 3.06
C GLN A 366 -5.57 14.93 3.11
N PRO A 367 -4.99 14.54 1.96
CA PRO A 367 -3.84 13.65 1.91
C PRO A 367 -2.58 14.19 2.60
N GLY A 368 -2.31 15.50 2.50
CA GLY A 368 -1.15 16.18 3.11
C GLY A 368 -1.20 16.29 4.63
N GLN A 369 -2.36 16.06 5.27
CA GLN A 369 -2.45 16.11 6.74
C GLN A 369 -1.45 15.16 7.41
N TYR A 370 -1.24 13.98 6.81
CA TYR A 370 -0.35 12.94 7.32
C TYR A 370 0.54 12.33 6.23
N ASN A 371 0.55 12.92 5.03
CA ASN A 371 1.26 12.42 3.85
C ASN A 371 0.98 10.94 3.55
N ASN A 372 -0.30 10.56 3.60
CA ASN A 372 -0.75 9.23 3.23
C ASN A 372 -2.23 9.22 2.82
N PHE A 373 -2.62 8.19 2.07
CA PHE A 373 -4.02 7.86 1.84
C PHE A 373 -4.57 6.93 2.93
N SER A 374 -5.89 6.81 3.01
CA SER A 374 -6.56 5.91 3.95
C SER A 374 -7.94 5.50 3.43
N SER A 375 -8.65 4.65 4.16
CA SER A 375 -10.03 4.28 3.80
C SER A 375 -10.98 5.49 3.80
N SER A 376 -10.64 6.55 4.54
CA SER A 376 -11.39 7.82 4.56
C SER A 376 -10.86 8.89 3.59
N VAL A 377 -9.67 8.68 3.03
CA VAL A 377 -9.01 9.59 2.09
C VAL A 377 -8.58 8.76 0.89
N SER A 378 -9.53 8.51 -0.02
CA SER A 378 -9.31 7.60 -1.17
C SER A 378 -8.39 8.24 -2.21
N PRO A 379 -7.38 7.52 -2.74
CA PRO A 379 -6.52 7.99 -3.82
C PRO A 379 -7.29 8.36 -5.11
N ASP A 380 -8.38 7.66 -5.42
CA ASP A 380 -9.16 7.88 -6.65
C ASP A 380 -9.77 9.28 -6.74
N ASN A 381 -9.96 9.94 -5.59
CA ASN A 381 -10.48 11.30 -5.53
C ASN A 381 -9.44 12.38 -5.87
N TYR A 382 -8.15 12.02 -5.90
CA TYR A 382 -7.06 13.00 -6.00
C TYR A 382 -6.07 12.66 -7.13
N LEU A 383 -5.66 11.39 -7.25
CA LEU A 383 -4.57 10.99 -8.13
C LEU A 383 -4.81 11.30 -9.61
N PRO A 384 -6.00 11.08 -10.22
CA PRO A 384 -6.22 11.47 -11.61
C PRO A 384 -5.93 12.95 -11.90
N THR A 385 -6.33 13.84 -10.98
CA THR A 385 -6.10 15.29 -11.12
C THR A 385 -4.63 15.64 -10.85
N PHE A 386 -4.04 15.04 -9.82
CA PHE A 386 -2.62 15.22 -9.51
C PHE A 386 -1.74 14.82 -10.71
N LEU A 387 -1.99 13.65 -11.31
CA LEU A 387 -1.23 13.15 -12.46
C LEU A 387 -1.41 14.03 -13.70
N GLU A 388 -2.59 14.61 -13.94
CA GLU A 388 -2.80 15.57 -15.03
C GLU A 388 -1.96 16.85 -14.84
N LEU A 389 -1.83 17.34 -13.60
CA LEU A 389 -1.02 18.51 -13.28
C LEU A 389 0.48 18.22 -13.34
N THR A 390 0.89 17.03 -12.89
CA THR A 390 2.30 16.61 -12.82
C THR A 390 2.84 16.15 -14.19
N PHE A 391 2.00 15.49 -14.99
CA PHE A 391 2.34 14.96 -16.32
C PHE A 391 1.45 15.55 -17.42
N PRO A 392 1.50 16.88 -17.67
CA PRO A 392 0.59 17.56 -18.61
C PRO A 392 0.82 17.22 -20.10
N TYR A 393 1.84 16.42 -20.39
CA TYR A 393 2.23 16.00 -21.75
C TYR A 393 2.15 14.48 -21.95
N ALA A 394 1.44 13.76 -21.06
CA ALA A 394 1.21 12.33 -21.20
C ALA A 394 0.62 11.99 -22.59
N GLN A 395 1.08 10.88 -23.17
CA GLN A 395 0.61 10.40 -24.47
C GLN A 395 -0.47 9.33 -24.29
N GLU A 396 -1.34 9.16 -25.29
CA GLU A 396 -2.35 8.09 -25.28
C GLU A 396 -1.68 6.72 -25.10
N GLU A 397 -2.29 5.86 -24.27
CA GLU A 397 -1.78 4.54 -23.88
C GLU A 397 -0.49 4.57 -23.03
N GLU A 398 -0.06 5.75 -22.56
CA GLU A 398 1.04 5.84 -21.59
C GLU A 398 0.63 5.25 -20.24
N GLU A 399 1.52 4.45 -19.67
CA GLU A 399 1.31 3.71 -18.43
C GLU A 399 2.27 4.20 -17.34
N LEU A 400 1.76 4.36 -16.13
CA LEU A 400 2.53 4.78 -14.97
C LEU A 400 2.06 4.06 -13.71
N PHE A 401 2.98 3.35 -13.05
CA PHE A 401 2.75 2.83 -11.70
C PHE A 401 2.84 3.97 -10.71
N VAL A 402 1.77 4.23 -9.96
CA VAL A 402 1.75 5.28 -8.94
C VAL A 402 1.69 4.62 -7.57
N ILE A 403 2.75 4.82 -6.79
CA ILE A 403 2.98 4.19 -5.49
C ILE A 403 2.91 5.26 -4.39
N TYR A 404 2.31 4.91 -3.27
CA TYR A 404 2.02 5.86 -2.20
C TYR A 404 1.96 5.21 -0.83
N ASP A 405 2.25 6.02 0.18
CA ASP A 405 2.00 5.68 1.57
C ASP A 405 0.49 5.61 1.85
N TYR A 406 0.09 4.56 2.57
CA TYR A 406 -1.29 4.31 2.97
C TYR A 406 -1.36 3.91 4.44
N TYR A 407 -2.30 4.47 5.17
CA TYR A 407 -2.58 4.10 6.56
C TYR A 407 -3.92 3.40 6.70
N SER A 408 -3.87 2.20 7.27
CA SER A 408 -5.05 1.44 7.69
C SER A 408 -5.15 1.39 9.20
N SER A 409 -6.33 1.69 9.76
CA SER A 409 -6.56 1.55 11.20
C SER A 409 -6.42 0.11 11.71
N SER A 410 -6.58 -0.89 10.83
CA SER A 410 -6.49 -2.31 11.18
C SER A 410 -5.09 -2.92 10.97
N SER A 411 -4.30 -2.37 10.05
CA SER A 411 -3.03 -2.95 9.58
C SER A 411 -1.83 -2.00 9.65
N GLY A 412 -2.02 -0.76 10.08
CA GLY A 412 -0.96 0.23 10.24
C GLY A 412 -0.53 0.87 8.91
N ALA A 413 0.71 1.35 8.88
CA ALA A 413 1.33 1.94 7.70
C ALA A 413 1.65 0.87 6.65
N GLN A 414 1.41 1.18 5.39
CA GLN A 414 1.57 0.30 4.24
C GLN A 414 2.03 1.11 3.03
N ILE A 415 2.70 0.44 2.09
CA ILE A 415 2.89 0.97 0.74
C ILE A 415 1.84 0.33 -0.14
N ARG A 416 1.10 1.14 -0.89
CA ARG A 416 0.11 0.71 -1.87
C ARG A 416 0.35 1.42 -3.19
N GLY A 417 -0.28 0.92 -4.24
CA GLY A 417 -0.15 1.55 -5.54
C GLY A 417 -1.19 1.03 -6.51
N ASN A 418 -1.26 1.68 -7.67
CA ASN A 418 -2.07 1.24 -8.79
C ASN A 418 -1.36 1.57 -10.12
N LEU A 419 -1.74 0.88 -11.18
CA LEU A 419 -1.37 1.24 -12.54
C LEU A 419 -2.35 2.29 -13.07
N TYR A 420 -1.84 3.37 -13.62
CA TYR A 420 -2.62 4.38 -14.31
C TYR A 420 -2.30 4.35 -15.80
N THR A 421 -3.33 4.41 -16.64
CA THR A 421 -3.21 4.49 -18.11
C THR A 421 -3.83 5.80 -18.59
N TYR A 422 -3.10 6.55 -19.41
CA TYR A 422 -3.61 7.78 -20.00
C TYR A 422 -4.48 7.48 -21.22
N LEU A 423 -5.78 7.70 -21.09
CA LEU A 423 -6.77 7.43 -22.14
C LEU A 423 -7.75 8.60 -22.27
N GLY A 424 -8.00 9.03 -23.50
CA GLY A 424 -9.00 10.06 -23.79
C GLY A 424 -8.72 11.41 -23.11
N GLY A 425 -7.45 11.70 -22.82
CA GLY A 425 -7.02 12.95 -22.18
C GLY A 425 -6.97 12.94 -20.64
N VAL A 426 -7.23 11.79 -19.99
CA VAL A 426 -7.27 11.66 -18.53
C VAL A 426 -6.55 10.39 -18.08
N TRP A 427 -5.91 10.43 -16.91
CA TRP A 427 -5.34 9.23 -16.28
C TRP A 427 -6.43 8.38 -15.63
N ASN A 428 -6.52 7.11 -16.03
CA ASN A 428 -7.48 6.14 -15.50
C ASN A 428 -6.75 5.09 -14.68
N ALA A 429 -7.19 4.88 -13.43
CA ALA A 429 -6.66 3.83 -12.58
C ALA A 429 -7.15 2.45 -13.06
N HIS A 430 -6.30 1.43 -12.99
CA HIS A 430 -6.71 0.05 -13.20
C HIS A 430 -7.80 -0.32 -12.19
N GLN A 431 -8.88 -0.92 -12.70
CA GLN A 431 -10.01 -1.36 -11.90
C GLN A 431 -9.79 -2.82 -11.51
N SER A 432 -9.86 -3.12 -10.21
CA SER A 432 -9.74 -4.52 -9.74
C SER A 432 -10.99 -5.36 -10.00
N THR A 433 -12.02 -4.75 -10.58
CA THR A 433 -13.27 -5.40 -10.97
C THR A 433 -13.67 -4.97 -12.38
N ILE A 434 -14.27 -5.88 -13.13
CA ILE A 434 -14.90 -5.59 -14.43
C ILE A 434 -16.38 -5.92 -14.37
N GLU A 435 -17.19 -5.15 -15.09
CA GLU A 435 -18.58 -5.53 -15.34
C GLU A 435 -18.63 -6.56 -16.48
N THR A 436 -19.22 -7.72 -16.23
CA THR A 436 -19.40 -8.83 -17.18
C THR A 436 -20.81 -9.41 -17.05
N SER A 437 -21.18 -10.38 -17.88
CA SER A 437 -22.52 -10.98 -17.85
C SER A 437 -22.52 -12.48 -18.10
N LEU A 438 -23.49 -13.17 -17.49
CA LEU A 438 -23.81 -14.58 -17.75
C LEU A 438 -25.29 -14.72 -18.11
N GLN A 439 -25.60 -15.63 -19.04
CA GLN A 439 -26.97 -16.01 -19.32
C GLN A 439 -27.38 -17.21 -18.47
N PHE A 440 -28.61 -17.19 -17.97
CA PHE A 440 -29.24 -18.28 -17.23
C PHE A 440 -30.58 -18.63 -17.88
N GLY A 441 -30.87 -19.92 -17.99
CA GLY A 441 -32.13 -20.46 -18.48
C GLY A 441 -32.89 -21.13 -17.33
N PHE A 442 -34.22 -21.01 -17.33
CA PHE A 442 -35.06 -21.70 -16.34
C PHE A 442 -35.47 -23.07 -16.89
N ASP A 443 -34.94 -24.13 -16.26
CA ASP A 443 -35.15 -25.52 -16.65
C ASP A 443 -35.41 -26.41 -15.41
N ASP A 444 -36.37 -27.32 -15.53
CA ASP A 444 -36.80 -28.26 -14.47
C ASP A 444 -37.06 -27.63 -13.08
N GLY A 445 -37.47 -26.37 -13.05
CA GLY A 445 -37.81 -25.65 -11.81
C GLY A 445 -36.66 -24.87 -11.17
N GLU A 446 -35.48 -24.85 -11.78
CA GLU A 446 -34.29 -24.15 -11.30
C GLU A 446 -33.72 -23.22 -12.39
N TRP A 447 -33.04 -22.14 -11.98
CA TRP A 447 -32.23 -21.34 -12.89
C TRP A 447 -30.88 -22.04 -13.08
N ILE A 448 -30.50 -22.34 -14.30
CA ILE A 448 -29.19 -22.96 -14.61
C ILE A 448 -28.39 -22.05 -15.54
N PRO A 449 -27.04 -21.98 -15.38
CA PRO A 449 -26.20 -21.30 -16.35
C PRO A 449 -26.48 -21.82 -17.77
N ASP A 450 -26.80 -20.91 -18.67
CA ASP A 450 -27.17 -21.21 -20.05
C ASP A 450 -26.12 -20.61 -20.99
N ASN A 451 -25.15 -21.42 -21.40
CA ASN A 451 -24.16 -21.03 -22.41
C ASN A 451 -24.68 -21.17 -23.85
N THR A 452 -25.98 -21.44 -24.06
CA THR A 452 -26.53 -21.80 -25.36
C THR A 452 -26.53 -20.61 -26.32
N ILE A 453 -25.73 -20.71 -27.38
CA ILE A 453 -25.67 -19.70 -28.43
C ILE A 453 -26.77 -19.97 -29.46
N ARG A 454 -27.69 -19.02 -29.67
CA ARG A 454 -28.72 -19.13 -30.72
C ARG A 454 -28.20 -18.54 -32.02
N TYR A 455 -28.11 -19.35 -33.07
CA TYR A 455 -27.55 -18.96 -34.35
C TYR A 455 -28.55 -19.16 -35.48
N THR A 456 -28.94 -18.07 -36.15
CA THR A 456 -29.83 -18.14 -37.32
C THR A 456 -29.02 -18.35 -38.59
N ILE A 457 -29.27 -19.46 -39.28
CA ILE A 457 -28.68 -19.78 -40.58
C ILE A 457 -29.03 -18.69 -41.59
N SER A 458 -28.00 -18.18 -42.25
CA SER A 458 -28.10 -17.12 -43.25
C SER A 458 -27.67 -17.62 -44.63
N THR A 459 -27.66 -16.70 -45.60
CA THR A 459 -27.18 -16.99 -46.96
C THR A 459 -25.72 -17.46 -47.00
N LEU A 460 -24.86 -17.00 -46.08
CA LEU A 460 -23.45 -17.41 -46.06
C LEU A 460 -23.30 -18.90 -45.76
N GLU A 461 -24.07 -19.41 -44.81
CA GLU A 461 -24.05 -20.83 -44.44
C GLU A 461 -24.66 -21.70 -45.54
N PHE A 462 -25.72 -21.21 -46.21
CA PHE A 462 -26.28 -21.89 -47.38
C PHE A 462 -25.26 -22.00 -48.53
N ASP A 463 -24.52 -20.94 -48.82
CA ASP A 463 -23.46 -20.94 -49.85
C ASP A 463 -22.33 -21.93 -49.49
N TYR A 464 -21.97 -22.02 -48.21
CA TYR A 464 -21.00 -22.99 -47.72
C TYR A 464 -21.51 -24.43 -47.88
N ILE A 465 -22.75 -24.71 -47.49
CA ILE A 465 -23.35 -26.04 -47.66
C ILE A 465 -23.42 -26.39 -49.16
N GLU A 466 -23.83 -25.46 -50.03
CA GLU A 466 -23.86 -25.71 -51.47
C GLU A 466 -22.46 -26.06 -52.01
N THR A 467 -21.46 -25.28 -51.63
CA THR A 467 -20.08 -25.47 -52.09
C THR A 467 -19.52 -26.83 -51.69
N ASN A 468 -19.80 -27.29 -50.46
CA ASN A 468 -19.20 -28.50 -49.90
C ASN A 468 -20.03 -29.77 -50.12
N TYR A 469 -21.36 -29.67 -50.20
CA TYR A 469 -22.26 -30.84 -50.22
C TYR A 469 -23.05 -31.04 -51.52
N ALA A 470 -23.03 -30.10 -52.49
CA ALA A 470 -23.82 -30.26 -53.73
C ALA A 470 -23.43 -31.48 -54.58
N ALA A 471 -22.19 -31.97 -54.44
CA ALA A 471 -21.68 -33.15 -55.13
C ALA A 471 -21.60 -34.40 -54.22
N GLU A 472 -22.01 -34.29 -52.95
CA GLU A 472 -21.96 -35.39 -52.00
C GLU A 472 -23.14 -36.33 -52.20
N VAL A 473 -22.88 -37.64 -52.18
CA VAL A 473 -23.91 -38.65 -52.50
C VAL A 473 -24.98 -38.64 -51.42
N GLY A 474 -26.23 -38.40 -51.83
CA GLY A 474 -27.38 -38.28 -50.93
C GLY A 474 -27.77 -36.84 -50.62
N PHE A 475 -26.92 -35.86 -50.91
CA PHE A 475 -27.18 -34.43 -50.69
C PHE A 475 -27.53 -33.68 -51.98
N GLU A 476 -27.41 -34.29 -53.16
CA GLU A 476 -27.47 -33.58 -54.44
C GLU A 476 -28.83 -32.89 -54.67
N ALA A 477 -29.95 -33.58 -54.41
CA ALA A 477 -31.29 -33.01 -54.56
C ALA A 477 -31.68 -32.07 -53.39
N PRO A 478 -31.41 -32.43 -52.11
CA PRO A 478 -31.66 -31.53 -50.97
C PRO A 478 -30.89 -30.20 -51.05
N VAL A 479 -29.60 -30.24 -51.38
CA VAL A 479 -28.76 -29.04 -51.52
C VAL A 479 -29.19 -28.20 -52.72
N ALA A 480 -29.49 -28.82 -53.87
CA ALA A 480 -30.00 -28.08 -55.02
C ALA A 480 -31.33 -27.36 -54.71
N SER A 481 -32.22 -27.96 -53.92
CA SER A 481 -33.46 -27.30 -53.47
C SER A 481 -33.15 -26.15 -52.51
N MET A 482 -32.30 -26.40 -51.52
CA MET A 482 -31.89 -25.41 -50.52
C MET A 482 -31.26 -24.17 -51.16
N ALA A 483 -30.33 -24.35 -52.11
CA ALA A 483 -29.70 -23.25 -52.84
C ALA A 483 -30.71 -22.40 -53.64
N ASN A 484 -31.76 -23.04 -54.18
CA ASN A 484 -32.79 -22.33 -54.95
C ASN A 484 -33.79 -21.55 -54.08
N TYR A 485 -34.09 -22.06 -52.88
CA TYR A 485 -35.21 -21.57 -52.08
C TYR A 485 -34.81 -20.95 -50.73
N GLY A 486 -33.55 -21.09 -50.32
CA GLY A 486 -33.03 -20.60 -49.03
C GLY A 486 -33.70 -21.27 -47.82
N ASN A 487 -34.10 -22.54 -47.95
CA ASN A 487 -34.73 -23.31 -46.89
C ASN A 487 -34.44 -24.80 -47.02
N PHE A 488 -34.60 -25.53 -45.92
CA PHE A 488 -34.47 -26.99 -45.89
C PHE A 488 -35.84 -27.65 -46.12
N ASP A 489 -36.00 -28.45 -47.19
CA ASP A 489 -37.27 -29.16 -47.45
C ASP A 489 -37.46 -30.31 -46.45
N ARG A 490 -38.55 -30.28 -45.67
CA ARG A 490 -38.87 -31.24 -44.60
C ARG A 490 -39.96 -32.25 -45.00
N ARG A 491 -40.34 -32.31 -46.27
CA ARG A 491 -41.34 -33.27 -46.77
C ARG A 491 -40.66 -34.61 -47.09
N SER A 492 -40.79 -35.59 -46.20
CA SER A 492 -40.18 -36.93 -46.33
C SER A 492 -40.50 -37.71 -47.62
N SER A 493 -41.52 -37.31 -48.38
CA SER A 493 -41.86 -37.90 -49.69
C SER A 493 -41.18 -37.22 -50.89
N ASN A 494 -40.48 -36.11 -50.66
CA ASN A 494 -39.77 -35.36 -51.69
C ASN A 494 -38.32 -35.86 -51.80
N PRO A 495 -37.79 -36.07 -53.03
CA PRO A 495 -36.36 -36.33 -53.24
C PRO A 495 -35.41 -35.28 -52.65
N ALA A 496 -35.89 -34.06 -52.38
CA ALA A 496 -35.12 -32.98 -51.76
C ALA A 496 -35.20 -32.94 -50.22
N TYR A 497 -35.74 -33.98 -49.58
CA TYR A 497 -35.90 -34.04 -48.13
C TYR A 497 -34.58 -33.96 -47.37
N TRP A 498 -34.51 -33.06 -46.38
CA TRP A 498 -33.46 -32.99 -45.37
C TRP A 498 -33.88 -33.74 -44.12
N SER A 499 -33.22 -34.86 -43.83
CA SER A 499 -33.40 -35.58 -42.57
C SER A 499 -32.60 -34.92 -41.43
N ASP A 500 -32.93 -35.27 -40.18
CA ASP A 500 -32.21 -34.74 -39.01
C ASP A 500 -30.73 -35.13 -39.02
N ASP A 501 -30.40 -36.34 -39.48
CA ASP A 501 -29.01 -36.79 -39.65
C ASP A 501 -28.26 -35.93 -40.67
N MET A 502 -28.93 -35.51 -41.75
CA MET A 502 -28.33 -34.63 -42.77
C MET A 502 -28.12 -33.22 -42.23
N LEU A 503 -29.10 -32.69 -41.49
CA LEU A 503 -29.00 -31.38 -40.82
C LEU A 503 -27.89 -31.38 -39.77
N LEU A 504 -27.83 -32.40 -38.91
CA LEU A 504 -26.75 -32.59 -37.94
C LEU A 504 -25.39 -32.63 -38.65
N THR A 505 -25.27 -33.37 -39.76
CA THR A 505 -24.03 -33.46 -40.54
C THR A 505 -23.55 -32.08 -41.01
N VAL A 506 -24.43 -31.30 -41.65
CA VAL A 506 -24.03 -30.00 -42.20
C VAL A 506 -23.89 -28.91 -41.13
N PHE A 507 -24.69 -28.95 -40.06
CA PHE A 507 -24.57 -28.00 -38.96
C PHE A 507 -23.33 -28.26 -38.10
N ALA A 508 -22.99 -29.53 -37.85
CA ALA A 508 -21.72 -29.87 -37.19
C ALA A 508 -20.51 -29.40 -38.02
N ASP A 509 -20.58 -29.55 -39.36
CA ASP A 509 -19.52 -29.07 -40.26
C ASP A 509 -19.42 -27.53 -40.26
N LEU A 510 -20.56 -26.84 -40.36
CA LEU A 510 -20.62 -25.39 -40.25
C LEU A 510 -20.08 -24.88 -38.91
N LEU A 511 -20.46 -25.50 -37.79
CA LEU A 511 -19.95 -25.13 -36.47
C LEU A 511 -18.43 -25.32 -36.39
N ASN A 512 -17.91 -26.45 -36.87
CA ASN A 512 -16.47 -26.73 -36.82
C ASN A 512 -15.62 -25.87 -37.77
N ASN A 513 -16.18 -25.37 -38.87
CA ASN A 513 -15.37 -24.77 -39.94
C ASN A 513 -15.72 -23.32 -40.28
N VAL A 514 -16.88 -22.82 -39.87
CA VAL A 514 -17.40 -21.51 -40.29
C VAL A 514 -17.88 -20.68 -39.11
N ILE A 515 -18.76 -21.24 -38.28
CA ILE A 515 -19.50 -20.49 -37.26
C ILE A 515 -18.67 -20.33 -36.00
N ASP A 516 -18.17 -21.43 -35.42
CA ASP A 516 -17.31 -21.39 -34.24
C ASP A 516 -16.28 -22.54 -34.22
N PRO A 517 -15.23 -22.45 -35.05
CA PRO A 517 -14.17 -23.44 -35.10
C PRO A 517 -13.42 -23.62 -33.77
N THR A 518 -13.54 -22.64 -32.89
CA THR A 518 -12.88 -22.57 -31.58
C THR A 518 -13.77 -23.01 -30.42
N ALA A 519 -15.00 -23.48 -30.69
CA ALA A 519 -15.92 -23.92 -29.65
C ALA A 519 -15.28 -24.96 -28.73
N GLU A 520 -15.31 -24.71 -27.43
CA GLU A 520 -14.84 -25.64 -26.39
C GLU A 520 -15.84 -26.81 -26.19
N ASP A 521 -15.41 -27.86 -25.50
CA ASP A 521 -16.31 -28.95 -25.12
C ASP A 521 -17.44 -28.42 -24.21
N GLU A 522 -18.62 -29.04 -24.28
CA GLU A 522 -19.87 -28.61 -23.62
C GLU A 522 -20.50 -27.31 -24.13
N GLN A 523 -19.94 -26.68 -25.17
CA GLN A 523 -20.61 -25.56 -25.84
C GLN A 523 -21.93 -26.00 -26.47
N LYS A 524 -23.01 -25.27 -26.22
CA LYS A 524 -24.34 -25.52 -26.77
C LYS A 524 -24.69 -24.50 -27.86
N TYR A 525 -25.35 -24.95 -28.92
CA TYR A 525 -25.90 -24.12 -29.98
C TYR A 525 -27.35 -24.50 -30.28
N VAL A 526 -28.20 -23.50 -30.52
CA VAL A 526 -29.51 -23.71 -31.13
C VAL A 526 -29.47 -23.10 -32.53
N MET A 527 -29.43 -23.97 -33.53
CA MET A 527 -29.43 -23.61 -34.94
C MET A 527 -30.86 -23.32 -35.39
N ILE A 528 -31.13 -22.09 -35.78
CA ILE A 528 -32.45 -21.62 -36.24
C ILE A 528 -32.38 -21.54 -37.76
N PHE A 529 -33.26 -22.26 -38.46
CA PHE A 529 -33.20 -22.34 -39.92
C PHE A 529 -34.58 -22.38 -40.57
N ASP A 530 -34.67 -21.78 -41.76
CA ASP A 530 -35.90 -21.78 -42.54
C ASP A 530 -36.14 -23.16 -43.17
N ILE A 531 -37.38 -23.61 -43.10
CA ILE A 531 -37.83 -24.91 -43.63
C ILE A 531 -39.01 -24.77 -44.59
N TYR A 532 -39.20 -25.82 -45.39
CA TYR A 532 -40.42 -26.01 -46.18
C TYR A 532 -41.02 -27.41 -45.98
N ASP A 533 -42.17 -27.49 -45.32
CA ASP A 533 -42.89 -28.74 -45.02
C ASP A 533 -44.19 -28.91 -45.82
N GLY A 534 -44.43 -28.01 -46.79
CA GLY A 534 -45.74 -27.77 -47.41
C GLY A 534 -46.23 -26.34 -47.18
N SER A 535 -45.65 -25.68 -46.18
CA SER A 535 -45.66 -24.24 -45.92
C SER A 535 -44.25 -23.75 -45.57
N ASN A 536 -44.01 -22.45 -45.64
CA ASN A 536 -42.78 -21.87 -45.08
C ASN A 536 -42.90 -21.84 -43.56
N GLY A 537 -41.81 -22.20 -42.89
CA GLY A 537 -41.68 -22.13 -41.44
C GLY A 537 -40.22 -22.02 -41.03
N THR A 538 -39.98 -22.05 -39.73
CA THR A 538 -38.65 -22.07 -39.14
C THR A 538 -38.61 -23.24 -38.16
N GLU A 539 -37.51 -23.99 -38.17
CA GLU A 539 -37.22 -25.04 -37.18
C GLU A 539 -35.98 -24.64 -36.38
N GLU A 540 -35.86 -25.23 -35.19
CA GLU A 540 -34.70 -25.11 -34.32
C GLU A 540 -34.09 -26.50 -34.12
N MET A 541 -32.76 -26.57 -34.15
CA MET A 541 -32.01 -27.79 -33.83
C MET A 541 -30.96 -27.47 -32.77
N ALA A 542 -31.07 -28.10 -31.61
CA ALA A 542 -30.13 -27.94 -30.50
C ALA A 542 -28.97 -28.93 -30.65
N LEU A 543 -27.74 -28.43 -30.56
CA LEU A 543 -26.51 -29.21 -30.61
C LEU A 543 -25.63 -28.90 -29.39
N ILE A 544 -24.90 -29.91 -28.91
CA ILE A 544 -23.88 -29.78 -27.88
C ILE A 544 -22.58 -30.43 -28.35
N LYS A 545 -21.44 -29.78 -28.09
CA LYS A 545 -20.12 -30.36 -28.36
C LYS A 545 -19.72 -31.27 -27.19
N VAL A 546 -19.46 -32.55 -27.45
CA VAL A 546 -19.04 -33.52 -26.43
C VAL A 546 -17.88 -34.34 -26.95
N ALA A 547 -16.77 -34.36 -26.21
CA ALA A 547 -15.50 -34.92 -26.63
C ALA A 547 -15.04 -34.45 -28.02
N GLY A 548 -15.31 -33.18 -28.36
CA GLY A 548 -14.94 -32.57 -29.64
C GLY A 548 -15.88 -32.85 -30.81
N GLU A 549 -16.97 -33.59 -30.63
CA GLU A 549 -17.97 -33.87 -31.66
C GLU A 549 -19.31 -33.19 -31.33
N TRP A 550 -19.96 -32.58 -32.32
CA TRP A 550 -21.31 -32.02 -32.16
C TRP A 550 -22.37 -33.12 -32.22
N GLN A 551 -23.25 -33.14 -31.22
CA GLN A 551 -24.33 -34.11 -31.08
C GLN A 551 -25.65 -33.38 -30.86
N LEU A 552 -26.78 -34.00 -31.24
CA LEU A 552 -28.10 -33.47 -30.89
C LEU A 552 -28.27 -33.48 -29.37
N GLN A 553 -28.77 -32.37 -28.83
CA GLN A 553 -29.05 -32.21 -27.40
C GLN A 553 -30.32 -32.94 -26.98
#